data_AF-A0A415GND5-F1
#
_entry.id   AF-A0A415GND5-F1
#
_cell.length_a   1.000
_cell.length_b   1.000
_cell.length_c   1.000
_cell.angle_alpha   90.00
_cell.angle_beta   90.00
_cell.angle_gamma   90.00
#
_symmetry.space_group_name_H-M   'P 1'
#
loop_
_entity.id
_entity.type
_entity.pdbx_description
1 polymer ?
#
loop_
_entity_poly.entity_id
_entity_poly.type
_entity_poly.pdbx_seq_one_letter_code
_entity_poly.pdbx_strand_id
1 'polypeptide(L)'
;MKYCSFSTTCSSFLSSSLSVAFAKIVHCLRHTFATLQLEHDTDIYTIKGMLGHTNVKTTQIYAHIVDKSKRNAADVIHIENLATTNDAVENVSAI
;
A
#
# COMPACT_ATOMS: atom_id res chain seq x y z
N MET A 1 27.39 50.09 17.51
CA MET A 1 26.82 49.58 16.24
C MET A 1 25.40 49.09 16.53
N LYS A 2 24.41 49.76 15.93
CA LYS A 2 23.08 49.31 15.48
C LYS A 2 22.21 48.48 16.44
N TYR A 3 21.28 49.18 17.08
CA TYR A 3 20.00 48.71 17.56
C TYR A 3 19.21 48.01 16.43
N CYS A 4 18.65 46.82 16.68
CA CYS A 4 17.54 46.28 15.90
C CYS A 4 16.24 46.51 16.68
N SER A 5 15.51 47.52 16.26
CA SER A 5 14.15 47.84 16.72
C SER A 5 13.22 46.67 16.35
N PHE A 6 12.76 45.89 17.34
CA PHE A 6 11.72 44.89 17.16
C PHE A 6 10.36 45.60 17.08
N SER A 7 10.16 46.26 15.95
CA SER A 7 8.93 46.96 15.58
C SER A 7 7.84 45.95 15.24
N THR A 8 6.68 46.23 15.80
CA THR A 8 5.41 45.49 15.86
C THR A 8 4.79 45.18 14.47
N THR A 9 5.44 44.36 13.63
CA THR A 9 4.92 44.00 12.29
C THR A 9 5.00 42.50 11.98
N CYS A 10 4.82 41.63 12.98
CA CYS A 10 4.83 40.18 12.77
C CYS A 10 3.60 39.50 13.39
N SER A 11 2.42 40.12 13.26
CA SER A 11 1.15 39.57 13.77
C SER A 11 0.26 38.98 12.66
N SER A 12 0.66 39.10 11.39
CA SER A 12 -0.22 38.83 10.25
C SER A 12 0.20 37.64 9.37
N PHE A 13 1.28 36.92 9.70
CA PHE A 13 1.71 35.73 8.94
C PHE A 13 1.36 34.38 9.61
N LEU A 14 0.84 34.37 10.84
CA LEU A 14 0.62 33.12 11.59
C LEU A 14 -0.79 32.52 11.46
N SER A 15 -1.66 33.06 10.60
CA SER A 15 -3.04 32.56 10.48
C SER A 15 -3.28 31.58 9.32
N SER A 16 -2.29 31.32 8.45
CA SER A 16 -2.49 30.50 7.23
C SER A 16 -1.77 29.14 7.21
N SER A 17 -1.24 28.67 8.34
CA SER A 17 -0.52 27.38 8.39
C SER A 17 -1.35 26.20 8.93
N LEU A 18 -2.48 26.45 9.60
CA LEU A 18 -3.23 25.39 10.27
C LEU A 18 -3.98 24.46 9.29
N SER A 19 -4.38 24.96 8.11
CA SER A 19 -5.23 24.20 7.16
C SER A 19 -4.48 23.13 6.35
N VAL A 20 -3.18 23.28 6.11
CA VAL A 20 -2.42 22.36 5.24
C VAL A 20 -1.97 21.10 5.99
N ALA A 21 -1.77 21.21 7.31
CA ALA A 21 -1.38 20.07 8.17
C ALA A 21 -2.48 19.01 8.28
N PHE A 22 -3.75 19.43 8.35
CA PHE A 22 -4.89 18.51 8.50
C PHE A 22 -5.08 17.60 7.27
N ALA A 23 -4.91 18.15 6.07
CA ALA A 23 -5.06 17.40 4.82
C ALA A 23 -4.02 16.25 4.67
N LYS A 24 -2.79 16.47 5.16
CA LYS A 24 -1.73 15.44 5.13
C LYS A 24 -2.03 14.29 6.09
N ILE A 25 -2.57 14.59 7.27
CA ILE A 25 -2.93 13.58 8.28
C ILE A 25 -4.04 12.66 7.77
N VAL A 26 -5.10 13.21 7.16
CA VAL A 26 -6.19 12.41 6.57
C VAL A 26 -5.67 11.49 5.47
N HIS A 27 -4.68 11.93 4.70
CA HIS A 27 -4.05 11.11 3.66
C HIS A 27 -3.21 9.97 4.26
N CYS A 28 -2.35 10.28 5.24
CA CYS A 28 -1.53 9.26 5.92
C CYS A 28 -2.40 8.20 6.62
N LEU A 29 -3.47 8.61 7.32
CA LEU A 29 -4.39 7.68 7.96
C LEU A 29 -5.08 6.76 6.95
N ARG A 30 -5.46 7.28 5.78
CA ARG A 30 -6.04 6.47 4.70
C ARG A 30 -5.07 5.40 4.20
N HIS A 31 -3.78 5.75 4.05
CA HIS A 31 -2.74 4.79 3.68
C HIS A 31 -2.52 3.74 4.76
N THR A 32 -2.38 4.16 6.02
CA THR A 32 -2.19 3.24 7.15
C THR A 32 -3.36 2.28 7.30
N PHE A 33 -4.60 2.77 7.16
CA PHE A 33 -5.80 1.94 7.22
C PHE A 33 -5.84 0.90 6.11
N ALA A 34 -5.58 1.29 4.85
CA ALA A 34 -5.56 0.37 3.72
C ALA A 34 -4.48 -0.71 3.87
N THR A 35 -3.27 -0.34 4.29
CA THR A 35 -2.17 -1.28 4.52
C THR A 35 -2.51 -2.32 5.60
N LEU A 36 -2.99 -1.88 6.76
CA LEU A 36 -3.38 -2.78 7.85
C LEU A 36 -4.45 -3.78 7.41
N GLN A 37 -5.44 -3.33 6.66
CA GLN A 37 -6.53 -4.20 6.21
C GLN A 37 -6.05 -5.26 5.20
N LEU A 38 -5.06 -4.93 4.37
CA LEU A 38 -4.43 -5.89 3.46
C LEU A 38 -3.50 -6.87 4.17
N GLU A 39 -2.86 -6.47 5.27
CA GLU A 39 -2.07 -7.39 6.11
C GLU A 39 -2.96 -8.43 6.81
N HIS A 40 -4.23 -8.11 7.05
CA HIS A 40 -5.24 -9.05 7.55
C HIS A 40 -5.96 -9.83 6.44
N ASP A 41 -5.36 -9.95 5.24
CA ASP A 41 -5.90 -10.67 4.08
C ASP A 41 -7.33 -10.25 3.69
N THR A 42 -7.69 -8.98 3.92
CA THR A 42 -8.98 -8.45 3.47
C THR A 42 -8.92 -8.17 1.96
N ASP A 43 -9.97 -8.57 1.24
CA ASP A 43 -10.05 -8.36 -0.20
C ASP A 43 -10.07 -6.87 -0.61
N ILE A 44 -9.45 -6.56 -1.76
CA ILE A 44 -9.26 -5.20 -2.26
C ILE A 44 -10.58 -4.52 -2.65
N TYR A 45 -11.62 -5.27 -3.05
CA TYR A 45 -12.93 -4.73 -3.36
C TYR A 45 -13.69 -4.34 -2.09
N THR A 46 -13.49 -5.07 -1.00
CA THR A 46 -14.03 -4.73 0.33
C THR A 46 -13.42 -3.42 0.84
N ILE A 47 -12.09 -3.29 0.74
CA ILE A 47 -11.36 -2.09 1.13
C ILE A 47 -11.78 -0.88 0.28
N LYS A 48 -11.97 -1.07 -1.02
CA LYS A 48 -12.54 -0.03 -1.91
C LYS A 48 -13.88 0.51 -1.38
N GLY A 49 -14.77 -0.38 -0.95
CA GLY A 49 -16.06 -0.01 -0.35
C GLY A 49 -15.90 0.80 0.95
N MET A 50 -14.99 0.36 1.83
CA MET A 50 -14.68 1.06 3.09
C MET A 50 -14.06 2.46 2.88
N LEU A 51 -13.22 2.63 1.85
CA LEU A 51 -12.61 3.92 1.53
C LEU A 51 -13.52 4.83 0.69
N GLY A 52 -14.65 4.33 0.19
CA GLY A 52 -15.59 5.06 -0.66
C GLY A 52 -15.05 5.38 -2.06
N HIS A 53 -14.07 4.60 -2.55
CA HIS A 53 -13.50 4.82 -3.88
C HIS A 53 -14.47 4.31 -4.95
N THR A 54 -14.90 5.17 -5.87
CA THR A 54 -15.72 4.76 -7.03
C THR A 54 -14.92 3.89 -8.00
N ASN A 55 -13.63 4.16 -8.15
CA ASN A 55 -12.74 3.45 -9.07
C ASN A 55 -11.77 2.52 -8.33
N VAL A 56 -11.61 1.28 -8.81
CA VAL A 56 -10.66 0.30 -8.23
C VAL A 56 -9.21 0.72 -8.47
N LYS A 57 -8.95 1.48 -9.55
CA LYS A 57 -7.59 1.89 -9.94
C LYS A 57 -6.85 2.67 -8.85
N THR A 58 -7.56 3.46 -8.04
CA THR A 58 -6.94 4.23 -6.94
C THR A 58 -6.55 3.35 -5.75
N THR A 59 -7.21 2.20 -5.57
CA THR A 59 -6.91 1.23 -4.51
C THR A 59 -5.88 0.18 -4.96
N GLN A 60 -5.71 -0.04 -6.26
CA GLN A 60 -4.70 -0.94 -6.83
C GLN A 60 -3.26 -0.57 -6.48
N ILE A 61 -3.00 0.68 -6.06
CA ILE A 61 -1.67 1.09 -5.58
C ILE A 61 -1.18 0.23 -4.41
N TYR A 62 -2.09 -0.39 -3.65
CA TYR A 62 -1.76 -1.25 -2.52
C TYR A 62 -1.67 -2.75 -2.87
N ALA A 63 -1.94 -3.15 -4.12
CA ALA A 63 -1.98 -4.56 -4.54
C ALA A 63 -0.64 -5.29 -4.34
N HIS A 64 0.48 -4.56 -4.42
CA HIS A 64 1.83 -5.09 -4.20
C HIS A 64 2.01 -5.73 -2.81
N ILE A 65 1.26 -5.27 -1.81
CA ILE A 65 1.30 -5.80 -0.43
C ILE A 65 0.67 -7.20 -0.40
N VAL A 66 -0.44 -7.37 -1.12
CA VAL A 66 -1.16 -8.65 -1.23
C VAL A 66 -0.33 -9.71 -1.94
N ASP A 67 0.36 -9.34 -3.02
CA ASP A 67 1.20 -10.29 -3.77
C ASP A 67 2.35 -10.84 -2.91
N LYS A 68 2.89 -10.02 -2.02
CA LYS A 68 3.88 -10.46 -1.03
C LYS A 68 3.26 -11.43 -0.02
N SER A 69 2.09 -11.10 0.55
CA SER A 69 1.38 -11.99 1.49
C SER A 69 1.07 -13.35 0.85
N LYS A 70 0.51 -13.34 -0.37
CA LYS A 70 0.15 -14.54 -1.13
C LYS A 70 1.35 -15.44 -1.43
N ARG A 71 2.48 -14.87 -1.85
CA ARG A 71 3.71 -15.65 -2.08
C ARG A 71 4.20 -16.31 -0.80
N ASN A 72 4.23 -15.56 0.30
CA ASN A 72 4.61 -16.13 1.59
C ASN A 72 3.66 -17.28 2.00
N ALA A 73 2.35 -17.12 1.79
CA ALA A 73 1.38 -18.18 2.08
C ALA A 73 1.54 -19.41 1.17
N ALA A 74 1.91 -19.23 -0.09
CA ALA A 74 2.19 -20.32 -1.02
C ALA A 74 3.49 -21.06 -0.66
N ASP A 75 4.53 -20.34 -0.25
CA ASP A 75 5.83 -20.90 0.12
C ASP A 75 5.75 -21.74 1.41
N VAL A 76 4.84 -21.40 2.33
CA VAL A 76 4.59 -22.22 3.54
C VAL A 76 4.10 -23.62 3.18
N ILE A 77 3.46 -23.79 2.02
CA ILE A 77 3.00 -25.09 1.53
C ILE A 77 4.12 -25.72 0.70
N HIS A 78 5.05 -26.41 1.36
CA HIS A 78 5.98 -27.32 0.70
C HIS A 78 5.21 -28.53 0.15
N ILE A 79 4.79 -28.48 -1.12
CA ILE A 79 4.33 -29.66 -1.85
C ILE A 79 5.57 -30.47 -2.27
N GLU A 80 6.16 -31.22 -1.33
CA GLU A 80 7.08 -32.32 -1.66
C GLU A 80 6.28 -33.48 -2.25
N ASN A 81 5.80 -33.34 -3.48
CA ASN A 81 5.48 -34.44 -4.42
C ASN A 81 4.72 -33.95 -5.65
N LEU A 82 5.19 -32.85 -6.27
CA LEU A 82 5.09 -32.81 -7.72
C LEU A 82 6.35 -33.45 -8.27
N ALA A 83 6.42 -34.79 -8.17
CA ALA A 83 7.12 -35.56 -9.18
C ALA A 83 6.44 -35.19 -10.49
N THR A 84 6.97 -34.17 -11.16
CA THR A 84 6.71 -33.96 -12.56
C THR A 84 7.15 -35.23 -13.24
N THR A 85 6.21 -36.13 -13.54
CA THR A 85 6.40 -37.24 -14.49
C THR A 85 6.58 -36.67 -15.90
N ASN A 86 7.44 -35.67 -16.05
CA ASN A 86 7.89 -35.12 -17.32
C ASN A 86 9.17 -35.82 -17.79
N ASP A 87 9.67 -36.82 -17.07
CA ASP A 87 10.82 -37.65 -17.50
C ASP A 87 10.43 -38.81 -18.44
N ALA A 88 9.18 -38.88 -18.95
CA ALA A 88 8.74 -39.98 -19.84
C ALA A 88 8.08 -39.55 -21.16
N VAL A 89 8.04 -38.25 -21.49
CA VAL A 89 7.55 -37.75 -22.80
C VAL A 89 8.65 -36.98 -23.53
N GLU A 90 9.88 -37.50 -23.53
CA GLU A 90 10.89 -37.10 -24.52
C GLU A 90 11.54 -38.31 -25.23
N ASN A 91 11.10 -39.55 -24.94
CA ASN A 91 11.71 -40.76 -25.50
C ASN A 91 10.79 -41.59 -26.42
N VAL A 92 9.68 -41.02 -26.90
CA VAL A 92 8.77 -41.70 -27.88
C VAL A 92 8.89 -41.09 -29.28
N SER A 93 9.70 -40.05 -29.50
CA SER A 93 9.99 -39.53 -30.85
C SER A 93 11.22 -40.15 -31.52
N ALA A 94 11.78 -41.23 -30.96
CA ALA A 94 12.99 -41.89 -31.45
C ALA A 94 12.83 -43.39 -31.71
N ILE A 95 11.61 -43.88 -31.98
CA ILE A 95 11.33 -45.22 -32.50
C ILE A 95 10.47 -45.11 -33.75
#